data_AF-K9Y9C5-F1
#
_entry.id   AF-K9Y9C5-F1
#
_cell.length_a   1.000
_cell.length_b   1.000
_cell.length_c   1.000
_cell.angle_alpha   90.00
_cell.angle_beta   90.00
_cell.angle_gamma   90.00
#
_symmetry.space_group_name_H-M   'P 1'
#
loop_
_entity.id
_entity.type
_entity.pdbx_description
1 polymer ?
#
loop_
_entity_poly.entity_id
_entity_poly.type
_entity_poly.pdbx_seq_one_letter_code
_entity_poly.pdbx_strand_id
1 'polypeptide(L)'
;MLSIRRLLSLFFVLTIFLVTPACSKNEPPSRFESAQQESVASDSGAVTEDAVKGGELNRYFPENQDGYQVIYTQEKRGFAQAKLKQNGEELALMSISDLANNPTAAKKFQDSEETIKSYPLVTQGRKATAVLVNNRYQVKIVSRSDIFDQDSRQEWLQKFDLDTLAQL
;
A
#
# COMPACT_ATOMS: atom_id res chain seq x y z
N MET A 1 11.18 -51.03 -58.11
CA MET A 1 11.34 -51.73 -56.80
C MET A 1 12.18 -50.85 -55.89
N LEU A 2 11.55 -50.13 -54.96
CA LEU A 2 12.28 -49.26 -54.02
C LEU A 2 12.99 -50.17 -52.99
N SER A 3 14.32 -50.12 -52.93
CA SER A 3 15.12 -50.92 -51.99
C SER A 3 14.65 -50.69 -50.56
N ILE A 4 14.54 -51.77 -49.76
CA ILE A 4 14.20 -51.74 -48.32
C ILE A 4 15.03 -50.71 -47.54
N ARG A 5 16.29 -50.46 -47.96
CA ARG A 5 17.16 -49.41 -47.38
C ARG A 5 16.65 -47.99 -47.62
N ARG A 6 16.04 -47.72 -48.78
CA ARG A 6 15.43 -46.42 -49.11
C ARG A 6 14.12 -46.22 -48.35
N LEU A 7 13.33 -47.29 -48.16
CA LEU A 7 12.07 -47.23 -47.41
C LEU A 7 12.32 -46.96 -45.92
N LEU A 8 13.34 -47.59 -45.33
CA LEU A 8 13.78 -47.34 -43.95
C LEU A 8 14.33 -45.92 -43.75
N SER A 9 15.08 -45.39 -44.73
CA SER A 9 15.62 -44.02 -44.66
C SER A 9 14.52 -42.95 -44.76
N LEU A 10 13.51 -43.17 -45.61
CA LEU A 10 12.34 -42.31 -45.73
C LEU A 10 11.49 -42.31 -44.46
N PHE A 11 11.32 -43.47 -43.82
CA PHE A 11 10.61 -43.57 -42.56
C PHE A 11 11.35 -42.84 -41.43
N PHE A 12 12.68 -42.98 -41.36
CA PHE A 12 13.51 -42.35 -40.32
C PHE A 12 13.56 -40.81 -40.44
N VAL A 13 13.59 -40.27 -41.66
CA VAL A 13 13.56 -38.81 -41.90
C VAL A 13 12.17 -38.22 -41.63
N LEU A 14 11.09 -38.98 -41.87
CA LEU A 14 9.73 -38.55 -41.57
C LEU A 14 9.48 -38.49 -40.05
N THR A 15 10.01 -39.43 -39.25
CA THR A 15 9.85 -39.39 -37.79
C THR A 15 10.59 -38.23 -37.14
N ILE A 16 11.73 -37.79 -37.67
CA ILE A 16 12.51 -36.66 -37.13
C ILE A 16 11.78 -35.32 -37.30
N PHE A 17 10.90 -35.19 -38.30
CA PHE A 17 10.12 -33.97 -38.52
C PHE A 17 8.84 -33.86 -37.65
N LEU A 18 8.38 -34.96 -37.04
CA LEU A 18 7.17 -34.94 -36.20
C LEU A 18 7.44 -34.65 -34.72
N VAL A 19 8.70 -34.48 -34.30
CA VAL A 19 9.08 -34.25 -32.88
C VAL A 19 9.73 -32.88 -32.66
N THR A 20 9.30 -31.86 -33.41
CA THR A 20 9.62 -30.48 -33.02
C THR A 20 8.67 -30.08 -31.89
N PRO A 21 9.15 -29.70 -30.68
CA PRO A 21 8.28 -29.11 -29.68
C PRO A 21 7.72 -27.81 -30.26
N ALA A 22 6.44 -27.82 -30.65
CA ALA A 22 5.70 -26.59 -30.86
C ALA A 22 5.82 -25.83 -29.54
N CYS A 23 6.40 -24.63 -29.57
CA CYS A 23 6.45 -23.72 -28.43
C CYS A 23 5.03 -23.55 -27.90
N SER A 24 4.69 -24.34 -26.90
CA SER A 24 3.42 -24.26 -26.21
C SER A 24 3.58 -23.05 -25.31
N LYS A 25 2.72 -22.05 -25.47
CA LYS A 25 2.62 -20.84 -24.63
C LYS A 25 2.13 -21.19 -23.20
N ASN A 26 2.74 -22.19 -22.60
CA ASN A 26 2.47 -22.69 -21.26
C ASN A 26 3.73 -22.51 -20.39
N GLU A 27 4.46 -21.42 -20.60
CA GLU A 27 5.39 -20.96 -19.56
C GLU A 27 4.53 -20.37 -18.42
N PRO A 28 4.77 -20.77 -17.16
CA PRO A 28 4.12 -20.12 -16.03
C PRO A 28 4.43 -18.62 -16.10
N PRO A 29 3.46 -17.75 -15.81
CA PRO A 29 3.63 -16.31 -15.96
C PRO A 29 4.88 -15.88 -15.22
N SER A 30 5.72 -15.10 -15.88
CA SER A 30 6.90 -14.54 -15.24
C SER A 30 6.49 -13.75 -13.99
N ARG A 31 7.43 -13.55 -13.06
CA ARG A 31 7.15 -12.72 -11.87
C ARG A 31 6.68 -11.31 -12.23
N PHE A 32 7.07 -10.80 -13.41
CA PHE A 32 6.63 -9.51 -13.92
C PHE A 32 5.21 -9.57 -14.52
N GLU A 33 4.86 -10.62 -15.27
CA GLU A 33 3.50 -10.79 -15.79
C GLU A 33 2.49 -11.02 -14.66
N SER A 34 2.85 -11.81 -13.65
CA SER A 34 2.03 -11.99 -12.46
C SER A 34 1.77 -10.66 -11.75
N ALA A 35 2.82 -9.85 -11.55
CA ALA A 35 2.68 -8.52 -10.94
C ALA A 35 1.88 -7.54 -11.82
N GLN A 36 2.05 -7.60 -13.14
CA GLN A 36 1.29 -6.80 -14.08
C GLN A 36 -0.18 -7.21 -14.02
N GLN A 37 -0.50 -8.49 -14.09
CA GLN A 37 -1.86 -9.02 -14.06
C GLN A 37 -2.56 -8.74 -12.73
N GLU A 38 -1.84 -8.82 -11.61
CA GLU A 38 -2.32 -8.39 -10.30
C GLU A 38 -2.59 -6.88 -10.27
N SER A 39 -1.74 -6.07 -10.91
CA SER A 39 -1.94 -4.61 -10.99
C SER A 39 -3.09 -4.17 -11.93
N VAL A 40 -3.42 -4.96 -12.97
CA VAL A 40 -4.57 -4.68 -13.85
C VAL A 40 -5.87 -5.29 -13.34
N ALA A 41 -5.80 -6.41 -12.62
CA ALA A 41 -6.96 -7.08 -12.03
C ALA A 41 -7.38 -6.46 -10.69
N SER A 42 -6.41 -5.90 -9.94
CA SER A 42 -6.72 -4.93 -8.91
C SER A 42 -7.28 -3.71 -9.64
N ASP A 43 -8.50 -3.32 -9.33
CA ASP A 43 -9.09 -2.04 -9.73
C ASP A 43 -8.37 -0.88 -9.01
N SER A 44 -7.03 -0.87 -9.07
CA SER A 44 -6.16 0.26 -8.75
C SER A 44 -6.30 1.28 -9.88
N GLY A 45 -7.54 1.71 -10.10
CA GLY A 45 -7.90 2.78 -11.02
C GLY A 45 -7.17 4.06 -10.66
N ALA A 46 -7.12 4.97 -11.64
CA ALA A 46 -6.74 6.36 -11.38
C ALA A 46 -7.40 6.85 -10.09
N VAL A 47 -6.63 7.56 -9.25
CA VAL A 47 -7.12 8.07 -7.96
C VAL A 47 -8.54 8.61 -8.16
N THR A 48 -9.53 7.96 -7.52
CA THR A 48 -10.94 8.28 -7.70
C THR A 48 -11.15 9.78 -7.62
N GLU A 49 -11.99 10.35 -8.50
CA GLU A 49 -12.28 11.80 -8.44
C GLU A 49 -12.86 12.20 -7.07
N ASP A 50 -13.53 11.25 -6.41
CA ASP A 50 -14.13 11.34 -5.07
C ASP A 50 -13.10 11.37 -3.91
N ALA A 51 -11.83 11.05 -4.18
CA ALA A 51 -10.80 11.17 -3.16
C ALA A 51 -10.49 12.64 -2.88
N VAL A 52 -10.44 12.98 -1.58
CA VAL A 52 -10.24 14.34 -1.08
C VAL A 52 -8.90 14.91 -1.56
N LYS A 53 -8.81 16.21 -1.85
CA LYS A 53 -7.52 16.82 -2.22
C LYS A 53 -6.56 16.78 -1.03
N GLY A 54 -5.29 16.43 -1.26
CA GLY A 54 -4.30 16.28 -0.18
C GLY A 54 -4.19 17.48 0.76
N GLY A 55 -4.14 18.70 0.22
CA GLY A 55 -4.06 19.90 1.05
C GLY A 55 -5.30 20.17 1.92
N GLU A 56 -6.46 19.63 1.56
CA GLU A 56 -7.66 19.70 2.41
C GLU A 56 -7.53 18.79 3.64
N LEU A 57 -6.71 17.74 3.58
CA LEU A 57 -6.46 16.83 4.71
C LEU A 57 -5.54 17.47 5.76
N ASN A 58 -4.77 18.50 5.43
CA ASN A 58 -3.85 19.16 6.38
C ASN A 58 -4.58 19.71 7.61
N ARG A 59 -5.83 20.14 7.47
CA ARG A 59 -6.62 20.70 8.57
C ARG A 59 -6.87 19.71 9.72
N TYR A 60 -6.69 18.40 9.48
CA TYR A 60 -6.89 17.36 10.49
C TYR A 60 -5.60 16.98 11.21
N PHE A 61 -4.45 17.48 10.74
CA PHE A 61 -3.19 17.31 11.44
C PHE A 61 -3.15 18.17 12.69
N PRO A 62 -2.40 17.75 13.73
CA PRO A 62 -2.14 18.58 14.89
C PRO A 62 -1.42 19.87 14.50
N GLU A 63 -1.72 20.95 15.20
CA GLU A 63 -1.07 22.25 15.00
C GLU A 63 0.34 22.29 15.62
N ASN A 64 1.11 23.30 15.24
CA ASN A 64 2.41 23.58 15.85
C ASN A 64 2.23 24.08 17.29
N GLN A 65 2.83 23.41 18.26
CA GLN A 65 2.75 23.78 19.68
C GLN A 65 3.96 23.26 20.46
N ASP A 66 4.28 23.86 21.61
CA ASP A 66 5.26 23.36 22.59
C ASP A 66 6.64 22.96 22.02
N GLY A 67 7.14 23.73 21.06
CA GLY A 67 8.43 23.46 20.39
C GLY A 67 8.38 22.35 19.34
N TYR A 68 7.20 21.78 19.09
CA TYR A 68 6.95 20.86 17.98
C TYR A 68 6.55 21.62 16.71
N GLN A 69 7.00 21.08 15.57
CA GLN A 69 6.71 21.59 14.23
C GLN A 69 6.18 20.46 13.35
N VAL A 70 5.05 20.71 12.70
CA VAL A 70 4.43 19.87 11.69
C VAL A 70 4.76 20.47 10.33
N ILE A 71 5.61 19.79 9.57
CA ILE A 71 6.11 20.25 8.27
C ILE A 71 5.56 19.34 7.17
N TYR A 72 4.62 19.85 6.37
CA TYR A 72 4.05 19.11 5.25
C TYR A 72 5.12 18.81 4.18
N THR A 73 5.16 17.57 3.71
CA THR A 73 6.19 17.09 2.78
C THR A 73 5.61 16.47 1.51
N GLN A 74 4.39 15.96 1.57
CA GLN A 74 3.71 15.38 0.41
C GLN A 74 2.21 15.62 0.54
N GLU A 75 1.62 16.09 -0.54
CA GLU A 75 0.19 16.27 -0.69
C GLU A 75 -0.21 15.75 -2.06
N LYS A 76 -1.10 14.76 -2.07
CA LYS A 76 -1.66 14.16 -3.27
C LYS A 76 -3.14 13.94 -3.02
N ARG A 77 -3.91 13.71 -4.08
CA ARG A 77 -5.32 13.32 -3.90
C ARG A 77 -5.38 12.04 -3.06
N GLY A 78 -6.21 12.07 -2.00
CA GLY A 78 -6.36 11.01 -1.02
C GLY A 78 -5.18 10.86 -0.05
N PHE A 79 -4.22 11.78 -0.02
CA PHE A 79 -3.03 11.62 0.83
C PHE A 79 -2.39 12.93 1.26
N ALA A 80 -2.09 13.04 2.55
CA ALA A 80 -1.23 14.08 3.10
C ALA A 80 -0.20 13.47 4.06
N GLN A 81 1.00 14.04 4.07
CA GLN A 81 2.07 13.62 4.97
C GLN A 81 2.85 14.81 5.51
N ALA A 82 3.09 14.80 6.82
CA ALA A 82 3.91 15.78 7.50
C ALA A 82 5.02 15.12 8.33
N LYS A 83 6.15 15.82 8.45
CA LYS A 83 7.18 15.53 9.43
C LYS A 83 6.79 16.17 10.76
N LEU A 84 6.89 15.40 11.83
CA LEU A 84 6.88 15.93 13.18
C LEU A 84 8.33 16.17 13.60
N LYS A 85 8.65 17.42 13.93
CA LYS A 85 9.95 17.80 14.49
C LYS A 85 9.83 18.38 15.87
N GLN A 86 10.86 18.24 16.68
CA GLN A 86 11.05 18.98 17.92
C GLN A 86 12.51 19.42 18.00
N ASN A 87 12.76 20.69 18.31
CA ASN A 87 14.12 21.23 18.41
C ASN A 87 15.02 20.95 17.18
N GLY A 88 14.41 20.85 15.98
CA GLY A 88 15.11 20.55 14.73
C GLY A 88 15.28 19.07 14.40
N GLU A 89 15.12 18.16 15.36
CA GLU A 89 15.14 16.70 15.15
C GLU A 89 13.81 16.20 14.58
N GLU A 90 13.85 15.27 13.63
CA GLU A 90 12.68 14.59 13.09
C GLU A 90 12.29 13.40 13.97
N LEU A 91 11.18 13.52 14.69
CA LEU A 91 10.71 12.50 15.60
C LEU A 91 9.86 11.44 14.91
N ALA A 92 9.01 11.87 13.97
CA ALA A 92 8.08 10.99 13.27
C ALA A 92 7.67 11.52 11.89
N LEU A 93 7.15 10.63 11.06
CA LEU A 93 6.29 10.98 9.93
C LEU A 93 4.85 10.67 10.28
N MET A 94 3.97 11.63 10.03
CA MET A 94 2.53 11.49 10.20
C MET A 94 1.86 11.57 8.83
N SER A 95 0.81 10.79 8.62
CA SER A 95 0.09 10.75 7.35
C SER A 95 -1.40 10.47 7.52
N ILE A 96 -2.21 11.04 6.63
CA ILE A 96 -3.62 10.70 6.43
C ILE A 96 -3.75 10.13 5.02
N SER A 97 -4.37 8.95 4.90
CA SER A 97 -4.60 8.27 3.62
C SER A 97 -6.07 7.92 3.45
N ASP A 98 -6.69 8.33 2.36
CA ASP A 98 -8.02 7.89 1.92
C ASP A 98 -7.89 6.48 1.32
N LEU A 99 -8.61 5.53 1.88
CA LEU A 99 -8.62 4.13 1.50
C LEU A 99 -9.65 3.81 0.42
N ALA A 100 -10.38 4.79 -0.13
CA ALA A 100 -11.32 4.58 -1.23
C ALA A 100 -10.68 3.83 -2.42
N ASN A 101 -9.41 4.11 -2.71
CA ASN A 101 -8.63 3.46 -3.78
C ASN A 101 -7.82 2.23 -3.29
N ASN A 102 -7.90 1.90 -2.00
CA ASN A 102 -7.25 0.72 -1.42
C ASN A 102 -8.06 0.16 -0.24
N PRO A 103 -9.27 -0.37 -0.50
CA PRO A 103 -10.16 -0.86 0.57
C PRO A 103 -9.57 -2.05 1.33
N THR A 104 -8.62 -2.79 0.72
CA THR A 104 -7.95 -3.91 1.40
C THR A 104 -7.10 -3.46 2.59
N ALA A 105 -6.66 -2.19 2.63
CA ALA A 105 -5.92 -1.66 3.77
C ALA A 105 -6.76 -1.62 5.05
N ALA A 106 -8.09 -1.44 4.95
CA ALA A 106 -9.00 -1.48 6.09
C ALA A 106 -9.06 -2.87 6.75
N LYS A 107 -8.76 -3.94 6.01
CA LYS A 107 -8.73 -5.31 6.57
C LYS A 107 -7.72 -5.47 7.70
N LYS A 108 -6.64 -4.67 7.70
CA LYS A 108 -5.62 -4.68 8.75
C LYS A 108 -6.15 -4.28 10.13
N PHE A 109 -7.35 -3.73 10.20
CA PHE A 109 -7.99 -3.25 11.43
C PHE A 109 -9.13 -4.16 11.92
N GLN A 110 -9.45 -5.24 11.21
CA GLN A 110 -10.60 -6.10 11.53
C GLN A 110 -10.47 -6.79 12.90
N ASP A 111 -9.26 -7.20 13.25
CA ASP A 111 -8.94 -7.88 14.51
C ASP A 111 -8.39 -6.91 15.57
N SER A 112 -8.63 -5.61 15.41
CA SER A 112 -8.16 -4.58 16.34
C SER A 112 -8.93 -4.67 17.66
N GLU A 113 -8.22 -4.92 18.75
CA GLU A 113 -8.76 -4.92 20.12
C GLU A 113 -8.55 -3.57 20.83
N GLU A 114 -7.65 -2.74 20.31
CA GLU A 114 -7.32 -1.42 20.85
C GLU A 114 -8.04 -0.31 20.09
N THR A 115 -8.34 0.81 20.77
CA THR A 115 -8.96 1.98 20.12
C THR A 115 -8.33 3.29 20.56
N ILE A 116 -8.40 4.30 19.69
CA ILE A 116 -8.16 5.71 20.01
C ILE A 116 -9.40 6.49 19.63
N LYS A 117 -9.98 7.24 20.58
CA LYS A 117 -11.25 7.98 20.37
C LYS A 117 -12.35 7.11 19.74
N SER A 118 -12.46 5.85 20.19
CA SER A 118 -13.40 4.84 19.66
C SER A 118 -13.14 4.34 18.23
N TYR A 119 -12.04 4.74 17.60
CA TYR A 119 -11.61 4.24 16.29
C TYR A 119 -10.61 3.08 16.44
N PRO A 120 -10.71 2.00 15.64
CA PRO A 120 -9.79 0.86 15.68
C PRO A 120 -8.33 1.27 15.51
N LEU A 121 -7.47 0.82 16.43
CA LEU A 121 -6.04 1.08 16.46
C LEU A 121 -5.25 -0.20 16.18
N VAL A 122 -4.23 -0.10 15.32
CA VAL A 122 -3.30 -1.22 15.09
C VAL A 122 -1.86 -0.75 15.04
N THR A 123 -0.98 -1.58 15.56
CA THR A 123 0.46 -1.43 15.40
C THR A 123 0.92 -2.18 14.16
N GLN A 124 1.62 -1.48 13.27
CA GLN A 124 2.11 -2.01 11.99
C GLN A 124 3.64 -2.15 12.04
N GLY A 125 4.10 -3.33 12.48
CA GLY A 125 5.52 -3.56 12.74
C GLY A 125 6.02 -2.78 13.97
N ARG A 126 7.34 -2.56 14.09
CA ARG A 126 7.93 -1.98 15.31
C ARG A 126 7.83 -0.46 15.42
N LYS A 127 7.75 0.24 14.28
CA LYS A 127 7.88 1.70 14.20
C LYS A 127 6.60 2.43 13.82
N ALA A 128 5.48 1.75 13.58
CA ALA A 128 4.27 2.41 13.10
C ALA A 128 3.03 2.03 13.90
N THR A 129 2.16 3.01 14.11
CA THR A 129 0.83 2.85 14.71
C THR A 129 -0.15 3.61 13.83
N ALA A 130 -1.30 3.00 13.56
CA ALA A 130 -2.32 3.55 12.69
C ALA A 130 -3.70 3.40 13.30
N VAL A 131 -4.59 4.35 13.00
CA VAL A 131 -6.01 4.33 13.38
C VAL A 131 -6.87 4.40 12.11
N LEU A 132 -7.97 3.64 12.09
CA LEU A 132 -8.93 3.63 10.99
C LEU A 132 -10.16 4.47 11.35
N VAL A 133 -10.37 5.55 10.63
CA VAL A 133 -11.45 6.52 10.85
C VAL A 133 -12.53 6.32 9.81
N ASN A 134 -13.78 6.17 10.27
CA ASN A 134 -14.98 5.99 9.45
C ASN A 134 -14.86 4.93 8.34
N ASN A 135 -14.08 3.86 8.58
CA ASN A 135 -13.78 2.81 7.59
C ASN A 135 -13.23 3.34 6.24
N ARG A 136 -12.71 4.57 6.21
CA ARG A 136 -12.29 5.26 4.99
C ARG A 136 -10.90 5.86 5.11
N TYR A 137 -10.55 6.49 6.23
CA TYR A 137 -9.27 7.18 6.37
C TYR A 137 -8.35 6.43 7.32
N GLN A 138 -7.11 6.20 6.90
CA GLN A 138 -6.04 5.74 7.77
C GLN A 138 -5.21 6.93 8.22
N VAL A 139 -5.19 7.22 9.53
CA VAL A 139 -4.22 8.14 10.13
C VAL A 139 -3.10 7.31 10.73
N LYS A 140 -1.86 7.57 10.32
CA LYS A 140 -0.71 6.74 10.67
C LYS A 140 0.48 7.59 11.08
N ILE A 141 1.18 7.14 12.12
CA ILE A 141 2.44 7.72 12.56
C ILE A 141 3.54 6.66 12.48
N VAL A 142 4.68 7.04 11.91
CA VAL A 142 5.88 6.21 11.79
C VAL A 142 7.04 6.91 12.50
N SER A 143 7.61 6.27 13.53
CA SER A 143 8.75 6.80 14.28
C SER A 143 9.99 6.96 13.40
N ARG A 144 10.68 8.09 13.55
CA ARG A 144 11.95 8.43 12.92
C ARG A 144 13.08 8.55 13.93
N SER A 145 12.76 8.85 15.19
CA SER A 145 13.67 8.76 16.33
C SER A 145 13.29 7.57 17.23
N ASP A 146 14.28 6.98 17.91
CA ASP A 146 14.06 5.84 18.80
C ASP A 146 13.46 6.27 20.16
N ILE A 147 13.55 7.56 20.50
CA ILE A 147 12.86 8.15 21.66
C ILE A 147 11.35 8.32 21.41
N PHE A 148 10.91 8.24 20.15
CA PHE A 148 9.50 8.38 19.77
C PHE A 148 8.87 6.99 19.69
N ASP A 149 8.47 6.46 20.83
CA ASP A 149 7.98 5.09 21.03
C ASP A 149 6.49 4.92 20.68
N GLN A 150 5.90 3.77 21.04
CA GLN A 150 4.49 3.48 20.77
C GLN A 150 3.56 4.44 21.51
N ASP A 151 3.83 4.74 22.77
CA ASP A 151 2.99 5.61 23.59
C ASP A 151 3.01 7.04 23.03
N SER A 152 4.19 7.51 22.61
CA SER A 152 4.34 8.78 21.88
C SER A 152 3.50 8.81 20.60
N ARG A 153 3.49 7.71 19.82
CA ARG A 153 2.64 7.62 18.62
C ARG A 153 1.15 7.65 18.97
N GLN A 154 0.73 6.96 20.02
CA GLN A 154 -0.67 6.95 20.45
C GLN A 154 -1.12 8.33 20.95
N GLU A 155 -0.29 9.01 21.75
CA GLU A 155 -0.56 10.37 22.20
C GLU A 155 -0.71 11.33 21.02
N TRP A 156 0.20 11.26 20.04
CA TRP A 156 0.11 12.11 18.85
C TRP A 156 -1.08 11.78 17.96
N LEU A 157 -1.48 10.52 17.84
CA LEU A 157 -2.70 10.13 17.13
C LEU A 157 -3.95 10.75 17.78
N GLN A 158 -3.98 10.92 19.11
CA GLN A 158 -5.08 11.61 19.80
C GLN A 158 -5.13 13.11 19.48
N LYS A 159 -4.01 13.73 19.07
CA LYS A 159 -3.96 15.15 18.72
C LYS A 159 -4.50 15.44 17.31
N PHE A 160 -4.71 14.43 16.48
CA PHE A 160 -5.44 14.59 15.21
C PHE A 160 -6.92 14.88 15.47
N ASP A 161 -7.52 15.68 14.58
CA ASP A 161 -8.97 15.90 14.54
C ASP A 161 -9.67 14.74 13.83
N LEU A 162 -9.70 13.59 14.52
CA LEU A 162 -10.28 12.35 14.00
C LEU A 162 -11.81 12.45 13.83
N ASP A 163 -12.48 13.26 14.66
CA ASP A 163 -13.94 13.36 14.68
C ASP A 163 -14.47 14.19 13.51
N THR A 164 -13.80 15.31 13.18
CA THR A 164 -14.14 16.05 11.96
C THR A 164 -13.69 15.28 10.71
N LEU A 165 -12.58 14.53 10.77
CA LEU A 165 -12.16 13.65 9.67
C LEU A 165 -13.19 12.55 9.40
N ALA A 166 -13.85 12.02 10.44
CA ALA A 166 -14.89 11.01 10.30
C ALA A 166 -16.15 11.51 9.58
N GLN A 167 -16.34 12.82 9.48
CA GLN A 167 -17.51 13.44 8.84
C GLN A 167 -17.34 13.70 7.33
N LEU A 168 -16.16 13.41 6.75
CA LEU A 168 -15.86 13.51 5.32
C LEU A 168 -16.26 12.27 4.51
#